data_AF-A0A392R865-F1
#
_entry.id   AF-A0A392R865-F1
#
_cell.length_a   1.000
_cell.length_b   1.000
_cell.length_c   1.000
_cell.angle_alpha   90.00
_cell.angle_beta   90.00
_cell.angle_gamma   90.00
#
_symmetry.space_group_name_H-M   'P 1'
#
loop_
_entity.id
_entity.type
_entity.pdbx_description
1 polymer ?
#
loop_
_entity_poly.entity_id
_entity_poly.type
_entity_poly.pdbx_seq_one_letter_code
_entity_poly.pdbx_strand_id
1 'polypeptide(L)'
;FRDLSLVCERTTRSVKVGMLKLTNHFLEEIAEKQKVDKKLLKYKTLIEKGKETDIKIDEKGVMRCRGRVCVPGVPELKRMILEEGHRSNLKRMYQDLKRMFWWPGVKKEIAEFVYACLTCQKSKVEHPKPSGLLQPMFIPEWKWDSIA
;
A
#
# COMPACT_ATOMS: atom_id res chain seq x y z
N PHE A 1 16.86 -6.20 15.01
CA PHE A 1 15.74 -5.73 14.16
C PHE A 1 14.51 -6.54 14.51
N ARG A 2 13.56 -5.97 15.27
CA ARG A 2 12.39 -6.71 15.77
C ARG A 2 11.38 -6.92 14.64
N ASP A 3 10.95 -8.17 14.48
CA ASP A 3 9.73 -8.56 13.79
C ASP A 3 8.57 -7.72 14.32
N LEU A 4 8.11 -6.74 13.53
CA LEU A 4 6.79 -6.18 13.71
C LEU A 4 5.86 -7.04 12.88
N SER A 5 5.36 -8.10 13.49
CA SER A 5 4.19 -8.80 13.01
C SER A 5 3.06 -7.76 12.89
N LEU A 6 2.59 -7.53 11.66
CA LEU A 6 1.41 -6.71 11.42
C LEU A 6 0.19 -7.45 11.99
N VAL A 7 -0.15 -7.15 13.24
CA VAL A 7 -1.38 -7.64 13.85
C VAL A 7 -2.54 -6.86 13.22
N CYS A 8 -3.43 -7.59 12.55
CA CYS A 8 -4.70 -7.08 12.08
C CYS A 8 -5.70 -7.24 13.23
N GLU A 9 -5.89 -6.19 14.02
CA GLU A 9 -6.88 -6.18 15.10
C GLU A 9 -8.22 -5.74 14.52
N ARG A 10 -9.17 -6.68 14.52
CA ARG A 10 -10.56 -6.39 14.18
C ARG A 10 -11.31 -6.05 15.45
N THR A 11 -11.77 -4.81 15.53
CA THR A 11 -12.78 -4.39 16.52
C THR A 11 -14.13 -4.24 15.83
N THR A 12 -15.20 -4.20 16.61
CA THR A 12 -16.56 -3.93 16.10
C THR A 12 -16.62 -2.61 15.33
N ARG A 13 -15.80 -1.61 15.70
CA ARG A 13 -15.81 -0.22 15.20
C ARG A 13 -14.62 0.20 14.32
N SER A 14 -13.61 -0.64 14.16
CA SER A 14 -12.44 -0.32 13.33
C SER A 14 -11.62 -1.55 13.00
N VAL A 15 -10.89 -1.49 11.88
CA VAL A 15 -9.83 -2.45 11.59
C VAL A 15 -8.52 -1.70 11.72
N LYS A 16 -7.69 -2.12 12.68
CA LYS A 16 -6.32 -1.60 12.84
C LYS A 16 -5.36 -2.58 12.18
N VAL A 17 -4.52 -2.07 11.28
CA VAL A 17 -3.43 -2.85 10.68
C VAL A 17 -2.15 -2.03 10.77
N GLY A 18 -1.32 -2.35 11.76
CA GLY A 18 -0.22 -1.46 12.16
C GLY A 18 -0.77 -0.11 12.63
N MET A 19 -0.38 0.99 11.97
CA MET A 19 -0.86 2.35 12.27
C MET A 19 -2.11 2.79 11.48
N LEU A 20 -2.52 2.03 10.45
CA LEU A 20 -3.72 2.35 9.67
C LEU A 20 -4.96 2.18 10.54
N LYS A 21 -5.69 3.27 10.80
CA LYS A 21 -7.01 3.24 11.44
C LYS A 21 -8.09 3.38 10.36
N LEU A 22 -8.56 2.26 9.82
CA LEU A 22 -9.78 2.28 9.01
C LEU A 22 -10.97 2.35 9.97
N THR A 23 -11.63 3.50 10.01
CA THR A 23 -12.85 3.70 10.79
C THR A 23 -14.00 2.86 10.22
N ASN A 24 -14.98 2.49 11.06
CA ASN A 24 -16.16 1.75 10.59
C ASN A 24 -16.88 2.48 9.44
N HIS A 25 -16.98 3.81 9.56
CA HIS A 25 -17.57 4.69 8.55
C HIS A 25 -16.97 4.50 7.15
N PHE A 26 -15.66 4.30 7.04
CA PHE A 26 -15.01 4.07 5.75
C PHE A 26 -15.42 2.74 5.11
N LEU A 27 -15.56 1.69 5.92
CA LEU A 27 -16.01 0.38 5.43
C LEU A 27 -17.50 0.39 5.07
N GLU A 28 -18.31 1.14 5.82
CA GLU A 28 -19.72 1.39 5.51
C GLU A 28 -19.87 2.14 4.19
N GLU A 29 -19.09 3.21 3.99
CA GLU A 29 -19.07 3.96 2.73
C GLU A 29 -18.64 3.07 1.55
N ILE A 30 -17.61 2.22 1.74
CA ILE A 30 -17.24 1.21 0.74
C ILE A 30 -18.45 0.30 0.45
N ALA A 31 -19.10 -0.26 1.47
CA ALA A 31 -20.23 -1.17 1.28
C ALA A 31 -21.38 -0.52 0.51
N GLU A 32 -21.68 0.75 0.77
CA GLU A 32 -22.69 1.51 0.03
C GLU A 32 -22.29 1.71 -1.43
N LYS A 33 -21.06 2.16 -1.68
CA LYS A 33 -20.56 2.40 -3.04
C LYS A 33 -20.40 1.09 -3.82
N GLN A 34 -20.12 -0.03 -3.16
CA GLN A 34 -20.10 -1.36 -3.76
C GLN A 34 -21.46 -1.77 -4.35
N LYS A 35 -22.58 -1.32 -3.74
CA LYS A 35 -23.94 -1.61 -4.26
C LYS A 35 -24.24 -0.89 -5.57
N VAL A 36 -23.56 0.24 -5.83
CA VAL A 36 -23.76 1.06 -7.03
C VAL A 36 -22.76 0.68 -8.13
N ASP A 37 -21.62 0.09 -7.78
CA ASP A 37 -20.57 -0.25 -8.72
C ASP A 37 -21.01 -1.37 -9.69
N LYS A 38 -21.19 -1.00 -10.97
CA LYS A 38 -21.63 -1.91 -12.04
C LYS A 38 -20.72 -3.13 -12.22
N LYS A 39 -19.41 -3.02 -11.94
CA LYS A 39 -18.48 -4.16 -12.06
C LYS A 39 -18.67 -5.11 -10.88
N LEU A 40 -18.80 -4.59 -9.67
CA LEU A 40 -19.04 -5.41 -8.47
C LEU A 40 -20.44 -6.04 -8.46
N LEU A 41 -21.45 -5.35 -8.97
CA LEU A 41 -22.78 -5.92 -9.23
C LEU A 41 -22.73 -7.12 -10.18
N LYS A 42 -21.93 -7.04 -11.26
CA LYS A 42 -21.73 -8.19 -12.16
C LYS A 42 -21.13 -9.38 -11.40
N TYR A 43 -20.12 -9.15 -10.57
CA TYR A 43 -19.57 -10.21 -9.72
C TYR A 43 -20.60 -10.76 -8.72
N LYS A 44 -21.43 -9.90 -8.13
CA LYS A 44 -22.52 -10.32 -7.23
C LYS A 44 -23.52 -11.25 -7.93
N THR A 45 -23.99 -10.88 -9.12
CA THR A 45 -24.92 -11.72 -9.90
C THR A 45 -24.30 -13.04 -10.35
N LEU A 46 -22.98 -13.11 -10.53
CA LEU A 46 -22.27 -14.36 -10.85
C LEU A 46 -22.20 -15.30 -9.63
N ILE A 47 -22.05 -14.76 -8.42
CA ILE A 47 -22.12 -15.51 -7.16
C ILE A 47 -23.52 -16.09 -6.98
N GLU A 48 -24.57 -15.28 -7.16
CA GLU A 48 -25.97 -15.71 -7.04
C GLU A 48 -26.33 -16.82 -8.05
N LYS A 49 -25.68 -16.83 -9.22
CA LYS A 49 -25.79 -17.88 -10.23
C LYS A 49 -24.99 -19.15 -9.94
N GLY A 50 -24.41 -19.27 -8.74
CA GLY A 50 -23.71 -20.48 -8.29
C GLY A 50 -22.35 -20.71 -8.94
N LYS A 51 -21.75 -19.71 -9.60
CA LYS A 51 -20.36 -19.83 -10.06
C LYS A 51 -19.43 -19.61 -8.88
N GLU A 52 -18.57 -20.58 -8.62
CA GLU A 52 -17.52 -20.45 -7.62
C GLU A 52 -16.59 -19.31 -8.02
N THR A 53 -16.71 -18.21 -7.28
CA THR A 53 -15.83 -17.06 -7.42
C THR A 53 -15.16 -16.84 -6.08
N ASP A 54 -13.93 -16.31 -6.11
CA ASP A 54 -13.14 -15.98 -4.93
C ASP A 54 -13.74 -14.83 -4.07
N ILE A 55 -15.01 -14.48 -4.29
CA ILE A 55 -15.67 -13.29 -3.77
C ILE A 55 -16.75 -13.71 -2.78
N LYS A 56 -16.66 -13.18 -1.56
CA LYS A 56 -17.59 -13.44 -0.44
C LYS A 56 -18.10 -12.11 0.11
N ILE A 57 -19.33 -12.09 0.60
CA ILE A 57 -19.89 -10.93 1.31
C ILE A 57 -19.80 -11.22 2.81
N ASP A 58 -19.21 -10.29 3.56
CA ASP A 58 -19.04 -10.36 5.01
C ASP A 58 -20.38 -10.04 5.73
N GLU A 59 -20.49 -10.35 7.02
CA GLU A 59 -21.70 -10.06 7.84
C GLU A 59 -22.11 -8.57 7.80
N LYS A 60 -21.12 -7.70 7.56
CA LYS A 60 -21.29 -6.24 7.42
C LYS A 60 -21.73 -5.78 6.02
N GLY A 61 -22.04 -6.71 5.11
CA GLY A 61 -22.41 -6.39 3.73
C GLY A 61 -21.25 -5.95 2.84
N VAL A 62 -20.00 -6.07 3.31
CA VAL A 62 -18.80 -5.70 2.54
C VAL A 62 -18.36 -6.88 1.66
N MET A 63 -18.22 -6.63 0.36
CA MET A 63 -17.68 -7.58 -0.59
C MET A 63 -16.16 -7.74 -0.41
N ARG A 64 -15.70 -8.99 -0.26
CA ARG A 64 -14.31 -9.37 -0.06
C ARG A 64 -13.85 -10.42 -1.09
N CYS A 65 -12.69 -10.19 -1.68
CA CYS A 65 -12.07 -10.98 -2.74
C CYS A 65 -10.83 -11.69 -2.15
N ARG A 66 -10.90 -13.00 -1.89
CA ARG A 66 -9.89 -13.79 -1.14
C ARG A 66 -9.56 -13.18 0.23
N GLY A 67 -10.57 -12.78 0.99
CA GLY A 67 -10.43 -12.15 2.31
C GLY A 67 -10.09 -10.64 2.29
N ARG A 68 -9.80 -10.06 1.12
CA ARG A 68 -9.46 -8.64 0.95
C ARG A 68 -10.69 -7.81 0.59
N VAL A 69 -10.85 -6.63 1.16
CA VAL A 69 -11.94 -5.69 0.83
C VAL A 69 -11.84 -5.28 -0.64
N CYS A 70 -12.90 -5.53 -1.42
CA CYS A 70 -12.93 -5.14 -2.83
C CYS A 70 -13.28 -3.65 -2.92
N VAL A 71 -12.36 -2.79 -3.35
CA VAL A 71 -12.61 -1.34 -3.41
C VAL A 71 -13.37 -1.02 -4.70
N PRO A 72 -14.51 -0.30 -4.65
CA PRO A 72 -15.25 0.09 -5.84
C PRO A 72 -14.42 1.04 -6.71
N GLY A 73 -14.80 1.20 -7.97
CA GLY A 73 -14.14 2.06 -8.96
C GLY A 73 -14.24 3.57 -8.70
N VAL A 74 -14.43 3.98 -7.45
CA VAL A 74 -14.57 5.36 -6.99
C VAL A 74 -13.17 5.93 -6.68
N PRO A 75 -12.66 6.89 -7.47
CA PRO A 75 -11.30 7.42 -7.30
C PRO A 75 -11.02 7.98 -5.91
N GLU A 76 -12.02 8.58 -5.27
CA GLU A 76 -11.92 9.21 -3.95
C GLU A 76 -11.59 8.17 -2.87
N LEU A 77 -12.27 7.03 -2.88
CA LEU A 77 -12.03 5.93 -1.93
C LEU A 77 -10.63 5.34 -2.11
N LYS A 78 -10.19 5.17 -3.35
CA LYS A 78 -8.84 4.66 -3.64
C LYS A 78 -7.77 5.63 -3.19
N ARG A 79 -7.96 6.93 -3.44
CA ARG A 79 -7.05 8.01 -3.01
C ARG A 79 -6.92 8.02 -1.49
N MET A 80 -8.03 7.95 -0.77
CA MET A 80 -8.04 7.92 0.69
C MET A 80 -7.21 6.73 1.24
N ILE A 81 -7.33 5.55 0.64
CA ILE A 81 -6.52 4.37 1.01
C ILE A 81 -5.03 4.62 0.79
N LEU A 82 -4.66 5.22 -0.35
CA LEU A 82 -3.27 5.51 -0.70
C LEU A 82 -2.66 6.57 0.22
N GLU A 83 -3.40 7.65 0.50
CA GLU A 83 -3.00 8.72 1.40
C GLU A 83 -2.81 8.23 2.83
N GLU A 84 -3.76 7.44 3.35
CA GLU A 84 -3.68 6.90 4.70
C GLU A 84 -2.54 5.87 4.83
N GLY A 85 -2.32 5.08 3.78
CA GLY A 85 -1.16 4.18 3.66
C GLY A 85 0.17 4.91 3.68
N HIS A 86 0.26 6.05 2.98
CA HIS A 86 1.43 6.90 2.97
C HIS A 86 1.66 7.57 4.33
N ARG A 87 0.61 8.13 4.95
CA ARG A 87 0.68 8.80 6.26
C ARG A 87 1.11 7.85 7.39
N SER A 88 0.71 6.59 7.29
CA SER A 88 1.04 5.55 8.27
C SER A 88 2.49 5.07 8.21
N ASN A 89 3.36 5.70 7.39
CA ASN A 89 4.76 5.30 7.19
C ASN A 89 4.91 3.81 6.88
N LEU A 90 3.98 3.25 6.10
CA LEU A 90 4.02 1.85 5.69
C LEU A 90 5.32 1.61 4.90
N LYS A 91 6.28 0.94 5.54
CA LYS A 91 7.60 0.63 4.94
C LYS A 91 7.46 -0.07 3.61
N ARG A 92 6.37 -0.82 3.42
CA ARG A 92 6.06 -1.54 2.18
C ARG A 92 4.59 -1.33 1.79
N MET A 93 4.22 -0.08 1.52
CA MET A 93 2.87 0.35 1.14
C MET A 93 2.14 -0.61 0.17
N TYR A 94 2.83 -1.09 -0.88
CA TYR A 94 2.26 -2.11 -1.78
C TYR A 94 1.92 -3.43 -1.08
N GLN A 95 2.84 -3.99 -0.29
CA GLN A 95 2.62 -5.28 0.38
C GLN A 95 1.51 -5.17 1.43
N ASP A 96 1.47 -4.05 2.15
CA ASP A 96 0.52 -3.82 3.23
C ASP A 96 -0.90 -3.60 2.68
N LEU A 97 -1.05 -2.70 1.70
CA LEU A 97 -2.34 -2.45 1.07
C LEU A 97 -2.87 -3.67 0.31
N LYS A 98 -2.00 -4.43 -0.39
CA LYS A 98 -2.39 -5.65 -1.12
C LYS A 98 -2.94 -6.75 -0.21
N ARG A 99 -2.53 -6.79 1.07
CA ARG A 99 -3.05 -7.77 2.04
C ARG A 99 -4.48 -7.47 2.48
N MET A 100 -4.90 -6.21 2.41
CA MET A 100 -6.20 -5.77 2.92
C MET A 100 -7.20 -5.47 1.82
N PHE A 101 -6.74 -4.88 0.73
CA PHE A 101 -7.59 -4.33 -0.31
C PHE A 101 -7.33 -4.98 -1.66
N TRP A 102 -8.36 -4.97 -2.48
CA TRP A 102 -8.29 -5.48 -3.84
C TRP A 102 -9.11 -4.59 -4.78
N TRP A 103 -8.49 -4.18 -5.89
CA TRP A 103 -9.19 -3.62 -7.05
C TRP A 103 -8.35 -3.85 -8.31
N PRO A 104 -8.96 -3.84 -9.51
CA PRO A 104 -8.22 -3.93 -10.76
C PRO A 104 -7.22 -2.77 -10.85
N GLY A 105 -5.93 -3.08 -11.04
CA GLY A 105 -4.89 -2.05 -11.19
C GLY A 105 -4.23 -1.59 -9.89
N VAL A 106 -4.50 -2.20 -8.72
CA VAL A 106 -3.91 -1.79 -7.42
C VAL A 106 -2.39 -1.57 -7.46
N LYS A 107 -1.65 -2.43 -8.16
CA LYS A 107 -0.19 -2.29 -8.30
C LYS A 107 0.21 -1.04 -9.10
N LYS A 108 -0.51 -0.76 -10.19
CA LYS A 108 -0.25 0.38 -11.08
C LYS A 108 -0.57 1.69 -10.37
N GLU A 109 -1.76 1.78 -9.76
CA GLU A 109 -2.18 2.99 -9.05
C GLU A 109 -1.30 3.31 -7.84
N ILE A 110 -0.85 2.28 -7.10
CA ILE A 110 0.13 2.45 -6.03
C ILE A 110 1.47 2.98 -6.57
N ALA A 111 1.94 2.44 -7.70
CA ALA A 111 3.19 2.89 -8.31
C ALA A 111 3.10 4.35 -8.79
N GLU A 112 1.99 4.73 -9.42
CA GLU A 112 1.71 6.11 -9.85
C GLU A 112 1.66 7.07 -8.66
N PHE A 113 1.01 6.68 -7.57
CA PHE A 113 0.95 7.48 -6.35
C PHE A 113 2.34 7.68 -5.72
N VAL A 114 3.12 6.60 -5.58
CA VAL A 114 4.49 6.68 -5.03
C VAL A 114 5.39 7.50 -5.94
N TYR A 115 5.23 7.38 -7.25
CA TYR A 115 5.97 8.16 -8.24
C TYR A 115 5.65 9.65 -8.13
N ALA A 116 4.38 10.03 -7.90
CA ALA A 116 3.99 11.43 -7.74
C ALA A 116 4.37 12.04 -6.37
N CYS A 117 4.74 11.23 -5.38
CA CYS A 117 5.00 11.71 -4.03
C CYS A 117 6.45 12.19 -3.83
N LEU A 118 6.63 13.50 -3.61
CA LEU A 118 7.94 14.12 -3.36
C LEU A 118 8.69 13.51 -2.16
N THR A 119 7.98 13.17 -1.07
CA THR A 119 8.57 12.52 0.11
C THR A 119 9.11 11.13 -0.24
N CYS A 120 8.37 10.36 -1.04
CA CYS A 120 8.81 9.04 -1.51
C CYS A 120 9.98 9.13 -2.50
N GLN A 121 10.01 10.16 -3.34
CA GLN A 121 11.13 10.39 -4.26
C GLN A 121 12.41 10.74 -3.51
N LYS A 122 12.33 11.65 -2.53
CA LYS A 122 13.49 12.08 -1.71
C LYS A 122 14.06 10.95 -0.85
N SER A 123 13.22 10.04 -0.35
CA SER A 123 13.70 8.89 0.43
C SER A 123 14.33 7.79 -0.44
N LYS A 124 14.08 7.83 -1.75
CA LYS A 124 14.64 6.93 -2.76
C LYS A 124 15.85 7.52 -3.49
N VAL A 125 16.53 8.52 -2.92
CA VAL A 125 17.83 8.92 -3.45
C VAL A 125 18.68 7.66 -3.52
N GLU A 126 18.95 7.23 -4.75
CA GLU A 126 19.93 6.19 -5.00
C GLU A 126 21.19 6.73 -4.37
N HIS A 127 21.69 6.07 -3.32
CA HIS A 127 23.07 6.28 -2.96
C HIS A 127 23.83 5.76 -4.18
N PRO A 128 24.41 6.63 -5.03
CA PRO A 128 25.34 6.13 -6.03
C PRO A 128 26.33 5.29 -5.25
N LYS A 129 26.61 4.06 -5.74
CA LYS A 129 27.77 3.34 -5.23
C LYS A 129 28.92 4.35 -5.27
N PRO A 130 29.64 4.61 -4.16
CA PRO A 130 30.79 5.49 -4.23
C PRO A 130 31.64 5.01 -5.40
N SER A 131 31.94 5.92 -6.32
CA SER A 131 32.61 5.62 -7.57
C SER A 131 33.99 5.02 -7.24
N GLY A 132 34.07 3.69 -7.21
CA GLY A 132 35.31 2.94 -6.99
C GLY A 132 35.82 2.90 -5.54
N LEU A 133 36.88 2.13 -5.34
CA LEU A 133 37.78 2.26 -4.20
C LEU A 133 38.30 3.70 -4.21
N LEU A 134 38.12 4.44 -3.10
CA LEU A 134 38.89 5.65 -2.86
C LEU A 134 40.36 5.26 -3.06
N GLN A 135 41.01 5.78 -4.11
CA GLN A 135 42.43 5.56 -4.27
C GLN A 135 43.11 6.15 -3.04
N PRO A 136 43.91 5.35 -2.29
CA PRO A 136 44.75 5.92 -1.26
C PRO A 136 45.62 6.97 -1.92
N MET A 137 45.55 8.21 -1.44
CA MET A 137 46.54 9.21 -1.82
C MET A 137 47.91 8.64 -1.47
N PHE A 138 48.88 8.78 -2.38
CA PHE A 138 50.26 8.37 -2.12
C PHE A 138 50.70 9.03 -0.81
N ILE A 139 51.08 8.22 0.18
CA ILE A 139 51.61 8.73 1.44
C ILE A 139 53.02 9.22 1.10
N PRO A 140 53.30 10.53 1.17
CA PRO A 140 54.65 11.02 0.95
C PRO A 140 55.57 10.42 2.01
N GLU A 141 56.72 9.90 1.59
CA GLU A 141 57.71 9.31 2.51
C GLU A 141 58.31 10.36 3.45
N TRP A 142 58.26 11.65 3.07
CA TRP A 142 58.86 12.74 3.82
C TRP A 142 57.94 13.95 4.01
N LYS A 143 58.26 14.75 5.03
CA LYS A 143 57.60 16.03 5.25
C LYS A 143 57.95 16.94 4.06
N TRP A 144 56.94 17.52 3.41
CA TRP A 144 57.01 18.51 2.30
C TRP A 144 56.94 18.03 0.84
N ASP A 145 56.76 16.73 0.55
CA ASP A 145 56.71 16.24 -0.85
C ASP A 145 55.42 16.59 -1.62
N SER A 146 54.38 17.08 -0.96
CA SER A 146 53.08 17.36 -1.60
C SER A 146 52.59 18.78 -1.32
N ILE A 147 53.11 19.75 -2.06
CA ILE A 147 52.53 21.11 -2.20
C ILE A 147 52.65 21.50 -3.67
N ALA A 148 51.52 21.77 -4.32
CA ALA A 148 51.42 22.48 -5.60
C ALA A 148 50.42 23.62 -5.45
#